data_AF-D6RGX6-F1
#
_entry.id   AF-D6RGX6-F1
#
_cell.length_a   1.000
_cell.length_b   1.000
_cell.length_c   1.000
_cell.angle_alpha   90.00
_cell.angle_beta   90.00
_cell.angle_gamma   90.00
#
_symmetry.space_group_name_H-M   'P 1'
#
loop_
_entity.id
_entity.type
_entity.pdbx_description
1 polymer ?
#
loop_
_entity_poly.entity_id
_entity_poly.type
_entity_poly.pdbx_seq_one_letter_code
_entity_poly.pdbx_strand_id
1 'polypeptide(L)'
;MATGDLKRSLRNLEQVLRLLNYPEEVDCVGLIKGDPAASLPIISYSFTSYSPYVTELIMESNVELIAKNDLRFIDAVYKLLRDQFNYKPILTKKQFIQCGFAEWKIQIVCDILNCVMKKHKELSSLQKIPSQQRKKISSGKSEPPLGNEKISAEAVGVDISGRFMTSGKKKAVVIRHLYNEDNVDISEDTLSPITDVN
;
A
#
# COMPACT_ATOMS: atom_id res chain seq x y z
N MET A 1 3.95 29.77 1.59
CA MET A 1 4.46 28.53 0.98
C MET A 1 3.62 28.27 -0.25
N ALA A 2 4.23 28.12 -1.43
CA ALA A 2 3.48 27.83 -2.64
C ALA A 2 2.77 26.47 -2.45
N THR A 3 1.45 26.47 -2.53
CA THR A 3 0.64 25.23 -2.61
C THR A 3 1.13 24.51 -3.85
N GLY A 4 1.86 23.41 -3.65
CA GLY A 4 2.35 22.55 -4.70
C GLY A 4 1.19 21.87 -5.41
N ASP A 5 1.54 21.08 -6.42
CA ASP A 5 0.65 20.53 -7.43
C ASP A 5 -0.49 19.66 -6.84
N LEU A 6 -1.56 20.31 -6.38
CA LEU A 6 -2.75 19.70 -5.79
C LEU A 6 -3.38 18.67 -6.73
N LYS A 7 -3.36 18.97 -8.04
CA LYS A 7 -3.90 18.10 -9.08
C LYS A 7 -3.11 16.79 -9.17
N ARG A 8 -1.78 16.86 -9.06
CA ARG A 8 -0.93 15.66 -8.98
C ARG A 8 -1.19 14.87 -7.71
N SER A 9 -1.33 15.53 -6.56
CA SER A 9 -1.64 14.86 -5.30
C SER A 9 -2.98 14.12 -5.34
N LEU A 10 -4.01 14.73 -5.95
CA LEU A 10 -5.31 14.09 -6.13
C LEU A 10 -5.24 12.85 -7.05
N ARG A 11 -4.52 12.95 -8.18
CA ARG A 11 -4.30 11.81 -9.08
C ARG A 11 -3.57 10.66 -8.39
N ASN A 12 -2.59 10.96 -7.55
CA ASN A 12 -1.90 9.96 -6.76
C ASN A 12 -2.87 9.27 -5.78
N LEU A 13 -3.70 10.06 -5.08
CA LEU A 13 -4.72 9.51 -4.18
C LEU A 13 -5.68 8.57 -4.91
N GLU A 14 -6.22 8.97 -6.06
CA GLU A 14 -7.10 8.12 -6.88
C GLU A 14 -6.44 6.79 -7.27
N GLN A 15 -5.16 6.81 -7.65
CA GLN A 15 -4.42 5.59 -7.99
C GLN A 15 -4.27 4.67 -6.77
N VAL A 16 -3.91 5.23 -5.62
CA VAL A 16 -3.73 4.51 -4.36
C VAL A 16 -5.05 3.91 -3.88
N LEU A 17 -6.16 4.64 -3.99
CA LEU A 17 -7.50 4.14 -3.65
C LEU A 17 -7.95 2.99 -4.54
N ARG A 18 -7.63 3.05 -5.84
CA ARG A 18 -7.90 1.94 -6.77
C ARG A 18 -7.12 0.67 -6.40
N LEU A 19 -5.86 0.81 -5.99
CA LEU A 19 -5.05 -0.33 -5.50
C LEU A 19 -5.61 -0.95 -4.22
N LEU A 20 -6.24 -0.11 -3.39
CA LEU A 20 -6.83 -0.49 -2.12
C LEU A 20 -8.26 -1.03 -2.28
N ASN A 21 -8.86 -0.91 -3.49
CA ASN A 21 -10.26 -1.22 -3.81
C ASN A 21 -11.25 -0.48 -2.91
N TYR A 22 -11.03 0.83 -2.71
CA TYR A 22 -11.94 1.66 -1.94
C TYR A 22 -13.36 1.62 -2.55
N PRO A 23 -14.39 1.23 -1.77
CA PRO A 23 -15.72 0.92 -2.31
C PRO A 23 -16.63 2.14 -2.46
N GLU A 24 -16.36 3.23 -1.73
CA GLU A 24 -17.22 4.41 -1.70
C GLU A 24 -16.76 5.49 -2.69
N GLU A 25 -17.67 6.41 -3.01
CA GLU A 25 -17.31 7.60 -3.79
C GLU A 25 -16.44 8.55 -2.96
N VAL A 26 -15.45 9.16 -3.63
CA VAL A 26 -14.52 10.09 -3.00
C VAL A 26 -15.07 11.51 -3.16
N ASP A 27 -15.24 12.24 -2.07
CA ASP A 27 -15.58 13.66 -2.10
C ASP A 27 -14.36 14.51 -2.54
N CYS A 28 -14.12 14.52 -3.85
CA CYS A 28 -13.06 15.31 -4.46
C CYS A 28 -13.23 16.81 -4.20
N VAL A 29 -14.47 17.32 -4.08
CA VAL A 29 -14.74 18.73 -3.85
C VAL A 29 -14.30 19.13 -2.44
N GLY A 30 -14.65 18.33 -1.42
CA GLY A 30 -14.20 18.51 -0.05
C GLY A 30 -12.69 18.38 0.07
N LEU A 31 -12.07 17.39 -0.59
CA LEU A 31 -10.62 17.22 -0.59
C LEU A 31 -9.88 18.44 -1.18
N ILE A 32 -10.36 19.00 -2.30
CA ILE A 32 -9.77 20.20 -2.92
C ILE A 32 -9.90 21.43 -2.01
N LYS A 33 -11.02 21.56 -1.29
CA LYS A 33 -11.23 22.62 -0.29
C LYS A 33 -10.40 22.39 0.99
N GLY A 34 -9.84 21.20 1.15
CA GLY A 34 -9.18 20.79 2.38
C GLY A 34 -10.17 20.65 3.54
N ASP A 35 -11.39 20.19 3.26
CA ASP A 35 -12.33 19.77 4.30
C ASP A 35 -11.83 18.48 4.94
N PRO A 36 -11.61 18.41 6.27
CA PRO A 36 -11.26 17.15 6.93
C PRO A 36 -12.28 16.04 6.67
N ALA A 37 -13.58 16.35 6.62
CA ALA A 37 -14.65 15.35 6.56
C ALA A 37 -14.53 14.46 5.32
N ALA A 38 -14.05 15.00 4.20
CA ALA A 38 -13.79 14.24 2.97
C ALA A 38 -12.67 13.20 3.09
N SER A 39 -11.75 13.38 4.05
CA SER A 39 -10.61 12.48 4.26
C SER A 39 -10.86 11.39 5.30
N LEU A 40 -11.79 11.60 6.24
CA LEU A 40 -11.98 10.69 7.37
C LEU A 40 -12.50 9.30 6.96
N PRO A 41 -13.50 9.18 6.05
CA PRO A 41 -13.99 7.87 5.61
C PRO A 41 -12.89 7.02 4.97
N ILE A 42 -12.05 7.65 4.13
CA ILE A 42 -10.91 7.01 3.48
C ILE A 42 -9.91 6.47 4.52
N ILE A 43 -9.55 7.30 5.50
CA ILE A 43 -8.63 6.91 6.57
C ILE A 43 -9.24 5.78 7.40
N SER A 44 -10.51 5.91 7.79
CA SER A 44 -11.23 4.91 8.58
C SER A 44 -11.22 3.55 7.90
N TYR A 45 -11.68 3.51 6.64
CA TYR A 45 -11.71 2.30 5.83
C TYR A 45 -10.34 1.61 5.72
N SER A 46 -9.28 2.38 5.51
CA SER A 46 -7.92 1.83 5.37
C SER A 46 -7.48 1.04 6.61
N PHE A 47 -7.92 1.46 7.79
CA PHE A 47 -7.53 0.84 9.06
C PHE A 47 -8.50 -0.24 9.52
N THR A 48 -9.78 -0.12 9.22
CA THR A 48 -10.81 -1.02 9.77
C THR A 48 -11.24 -2.12 8.80
N SER A 49 -11.17 -1.86 7.50
CA SER A 49 -11.90 -2.65 6.49
C SER A 49 -11.02 -3.17 5.36
N TYR A 50 -9.92 -2.50 5.03
CA TYR A 50 -9.04 -2.91 3.94
C TYR A 50 -8.36 -4.27 4.17
N SER A 51 -7.80 -4.49 5.36
CA SER A 51 -7.06 -5.71 5.66
C SER A 51 -7.36 -6.24 7.06
N PRO A 52 -7.77 -7.52 7.19
CA PRO A 52 -8.03 -8.11 8.50
C PRO A 52 -6.79 -8.12 9.41
N TYR A 53 -5.60 -8.39 8.84
CA TYR A 53 -4.34 -8.36 9.58
C TYR A 53 -4.01 -6.99 10.19
N VAL A 54 -4.30 -5.92 9.43
CA VAL A 54 -4.06 -4.55 9.92
C VAL A 54 -5.10 -4.20 10.97
N THR A 55 -6.37 -4.57 10.76
CA THR A 55 -7.44 -4.37 11.75
C THR A 55 -7.12 -5.07 13.07
N GLU A 56 -6.66 -6.32 13.03
CA GLU A 56 -6.25 -7.08 14.23
C GLU A 56 -5.09 -6.40 14.97
N LEU A 57 -4.04 -5.98 14.25
CA LEU A 57 -2.93 -5.21 14.83
C LEU A 57 -3.43 -3.94 15.55
N ILE A 58 -4.41 -3.24 14.97
CA ILE A 58 -4.98 -2.04 15.59
C ILE A 58 -5.77 -2.39 16.85
N MET A 59 -6.55 -3.48 16.83
CA MET A 59 -7.28 -3.95 17.99
C MET A 59 -6.32 -4.30 19.15
N GLU A 60 -5.17 -4.90 18.86
CA GLU A 60 -4.12 -5.18 19.85
C GLU A 60 -3.43 -3.91 20.38
N SER A 61 -3.37 -2.84 19.57
CA SER A 61 -2.71 -1.59 19.93
C SER A 61 -3.42 -0.74 21.00
N ASN A 62 -4.59 -1.19 21.50
CA ASN A 62 -5.43 -0.47 22.47
C ASN A 62 -5.78 0.96 22.01
N VAL A 63 -5.84 1.19 20.69
CA VAL A 63 -6.27 2.46 20.10
C VAL A 63 -7.69 2.30 19.58
N GLU A 64 -8.64 2.97 20.22
CA GLU A 64 -10.02 3.01 19.75
C GLU A 64 -10.17 4.00 18.59
N LEU A 65 -10.34 3.47 17.37
CA LEU A 65 -10.68 4.27 16.18
C LEU A 65 -12.17 4.59 16.08
N ILE A 66 -13.03 3.92 16.85
CA ILE A 66 -14.46 4.23 16.92
C ILE A 66 -14.63 5.45 17.84
N ALA A 67 -14.64 6.64 17.25
CA ALA A 67 -14.77 7.89 17.98
C ALA A 67 -16.13 8.56 17.74
N LYS A 68 -16.61 9.27 18.75
CA LYS A 68 -17.89 10.03 18.69
C LYS A 68 -17.80 11.35 17.92
N ASN A 69 -16.59 11.80 17.58
CA ASN A 69 -16.34 13.05 16.88
C ASN A 69 -14.97 13.01 16.17
N ASP A 70 -14.85 13.75 15.07
CA ASP A 70 -13.70 13.82 14.16
C ASP A 70 -12.39 14.16 14.87
N LEU A 71 -12.43 15.06 15.86
CA LEU A 71 -11.23 15.44 16.61
C LEU A 71 -10.64 14.24 17.37
N ARG A 72 -11.50 13.43 18.01
CA ARG A 72 -11.08 12.24 18.76
C ARG A 72 -10.62 11.14 17.83
N PHE A 73 -11.26 11.01 16.67
CA PHE A 73 -10.82 10.11 15.61
C PHE A 73 -9.40 10.46 15.15
N ILE A 74 -9.14 11.73 14.82
CA ILE A 74 -7.82 12.19 14.38
C ILE A 74 -6.76 12.07 15.49
N ASP A 75 -7.13 12.32 16.75
CA ASP A 75 -6.23 12.07 17.89
C ASP A 75 -5.79 10.60 17.95
N ALA A 76 -6.72 9.66 17.79
CA ALA A 76 -6.46 8.22 17.77
C ALA A 76 -5.60 7.83 16.56
N VAL A 77 -5.95 8.30 15.36
CA VAL A 77 -5.18 8.06 14.13
C VAL A 77 -3.74 8.54 14.27
N TYR A 78 -3.53 9.75 14.80
CA TYR A 78 -2.17 10.29 14.96
C TYR A 78 -1.34 9.53 15.99
N LYS A 79 -1.97 9.00 17.04
CA LYS A 79 -1.30 8.11 18.00
C LYS A 79 -0.92 6.80 17.30
N LEU A 80 -1.88 6.17 16.62
CA LEU A 80 -1.68 4.93 15.88
C LEU A 80 -0.55 5.04 14.85
N LEU A 81 -0.52 6.13 14.07
CA LEU A 81 0.50 6.35 13.04
C LEU A 81 1.91 6.41 13.61
N ARG A 82 2.08 7.06 14.77
CA ARG A 82 3.40 7.10 15.41
C ARG A 82 3.77 5.76 16.03
N ASP A 83 2.84 5.14 16.74
CA ASP A 83 3.14 3.99 17.58
C ASP A 83 3.28 2.69 16.74
N GLN A 84 2.46 2.51 15.70
CA GLN A 84 2.42 1.27 14.90
C GLN A 84 3.06 1.41 13.51
N PHE A 85 2.97 2.59 12.90
CA PHE A 85 3.46 2.82 11.53
C PHE A 85 4.76 3.63 11.47
N ASN A 86 5.24 4.11 12.62
CA ASN A 86 6.43 4.97 12.74
C ASN A 86 6.38 6.18 11.77
N TYR A 87 5.18 6.67 11.49
CA TYR A 87 4.91 7.80 10.62
C TYR A 87 4.52 9.02 11.44
N LYS A 88 5.14 10.16 11.14
CA LYS A 88 4.83 11.45 11.77
C LYS A 88 4.18 12.35 10.70
N PRO A 89 2.86 12.60 10.81
CA PRO A 89 2.16 13.49 9.87
C PRO A 89 2.78 14.89 9.85
N ILE A 90 2.79 15.52 8.67
CA ILE A 90 3.36 16.86 8.50
C ILE A 90 2.51 17.97 9.13
N LEU A 91 1.19 17.80 9.13
CA LEU A 91 0.27 18.73 9.78
C LEU A 91 0.12 18.35 11.25
N THR A 92 -0.13 19.35 12.10
CA THR A 92 -0.63 19.11 13.45
C THR A 92 -2.10 18.67 13.42
N LYS A 93 -2.56 18.01 14.48
CA LYS A 93 -3.96 17.57 14.63
C LYS A 93 -4.97 18.71 14.44
N LYS A 94 -4.64 19.90 14.97
CA LYS A 94 -5.46 21.12 14.82
C LYS A 94 -5.50 21.59 13.36
N GLN A 95 -4.36 21.61 12.68
CA GLN A 95 -4.29 21.99 11.26
C GLN A 95 -5.00 20.97 10.35
N PHE A 96 -5.00 19.69 10.72
CA PHE A 96 -5.72 18.67 9.98
C PHE A 96 -7.25 18.85 10.09
N ILE A 97 -7.76 19.20 11.28
CA ILE A 97 -9.20 19.44 11.51
C ILE A 97 -9.67 20.79 10.95
N GLN A 98 -8.79 21.78 10.78
CA GLN A 98 -9.16 23.06 10.19
C GLN A 98 -9.33 22.96 8.68
N CYS A 99 -10.34 23.60 8.10
CA CYS A 99 -10.46 23.71 6.63
C CYS A 99 -9.22 24.36 6.01
N GLY A 100 -8.85 23.91 4.81
CA GLY A 100 -7.61 24.31 4.12
C GLY A 100 -6.53 23.23 4.17
N PHE A 101 -5.27 23.59 3.90
CA PHE A 101 -4.13 22.66 3.80
C PHE A 101 -4.38 21.44 2.90
N ALA A 102 -5.21 21.61 1.86
CA ALA A 102 -5.73 20.53 1.01
C ALA A 102 -4.64 19.56 0.53
N GLU A 103 -3.58 20.09 -0.07
CA GLU A 103 -2.46 19.30 -0.58
C GLU A 103 -1.81 18.45 0.52
N TRP A 104 -1.49 19.05 1.67
CA TRP A 104 -0.85 18.35 2.77
C TRP A 104 -1.77 17.29 3.38
N LYS A 105 -3.08 17.53 3.44
CA LYS A 105 -4.05 16.53 3.89
C LYS A 105 -4.12 15.36 2.92
N ILE A 106 -4.21 15.63 1.61
CA ILE A 106 -4.19 14.59 0.58
C ILE A 106 -2.89 13.79 0.64
N GLN A 107 -1.76 14.46 0.88
CA GLN A 107 -0.48 13.78 1.04
C GLN A 107 -0.46 12.88 2.29
N ILE A 108 -0.94 13.37 3.43
CA ILE A 108 -1.08 12.57 4.65
C ILE A 108 -1.96 11.34 4.38
N VAL A 109 -3.10 11.51 3.70
CA VAL A 109 -3.97 10.39 3.34
C VAL A 109 -3.22 9.39 2.46
N CYS A 110 -2.55 9.84 1.40
CA CYS A 110 -1.73 8.96 0.55
C CYS A 110 -0.68 8.19 1.36
N ASP A 111 0.02 8.85 2.27
CA ASP A 111 1.04 8.24 3.13
C ASP A 111 0.42 7.18 4.04
N ILE A 112 -0.73 7.46 4.67
CA ILE A 112 -1.48 6.51 5.49
C ILE A 112 -1.83 5.25 4.70
N LEU A 113 -2.42 5.41 3.51
CA LEU A 113 -2.81 4.28 2.67
C LEU A 113 -1.60 3.42 2.27
N ASN A 114 -0.47 4.06 1.94
CA ASN A 114 0.77 3.36 1.63
C ASN A 114 1.37 2.64 2.85
N CYS A 115 1.34 3.27 4.02
CA CYS A 115 1.74 2.66 5.29
C CYS A 115 0.93 1.40 5.59
N VAL A 116 -0.40 1.48 5.44
CA VAL A 116 -1.32 0.36 5.62
C VAL A 116 -1.03 -0.76 4.62
N MET A 117 -0.90 -0.44 3.33
CA MET A 117 -0.60 -1.44 2.29
C MET A 117 0.75 -2.14 2.52
N LYS A 118 1.77 -1.38 2.96
CA LYS A 118 3.06 -1.94 3.34
C LYS A 118 2.91 -2.88 4.54
N LYS A 119 2.19 -2.45 5.58
CA LYS A 119 1.97 -3.25 6.78
C LYS A 119 1.19 -4.53 6.50
N HIS A 120 0.18 -4.46 5.64
CA HIS A 120 -0.55 -5.63 5.16
C HIS A 120 0.39 -6.65 4.49
N LYS A 121 1.30 -6.20 3.62
CA LYS A 121 2.28 -7.09 2.96
C LYS A 121 3.23 -7.73 3.96
N GLU A 122 3.71 -6.97 4.95
CA GLU A 122 4.55 -7.50 6.03
C GLU A 122 3.82 -8.60 6.81
N LEU A 123 2.62 -8.33 7.31
CA LEU A 123 1.85 -9.27 8.14
C LEU A 123 1.37 -10.49 7.36
N SER A 124 0.87 -10.30 6.14
CA SER A 124 0.41 -11.41 5.30
C SER A 124 1.55 -12.34 4.85
N SER A 125 2.77 -11.81 4.71
CA SER A 125 3.94 -12.63 4.39
C SER A 125 4.39 -13.52 5.56
N LEU A 126 4.24 -13.03 6.80
CA LEU A 126 4.59 -13.78 8.01
C LEU A 126 3.65 -14.96 8.26
N GLN A 127 2.36 -14.80 7.96
CA GLN A 127 1.39 -15.91 8.05
C GLN A 127 1.50 -16.92 6.91
N LYS A 128 2.13 -16.55 5.78
CA LYS A 128 2.31 -17.43 4.63
C LYS A 128 3.52 -18.35 4.71
N ILE A 129 4.31 -18.30 5.78
CA ILE A 129 5.36 -19.31 6.00
C ILE A 129 4.65 -20.59 6.46
N PRO A 130 4.50 -21.63 5.60
CA PRO A 130 4.17 -22.93 6.14
C PRO A 130 5.43 -23.40 6.86
N SER A 131 5.26 -23.93 8.06
CA SER A 131 6.22 -24.76 8.77
C SER A 131 7.04 -25.64 7.81
N GLN A 132 8.22 -25.16 7.39
CA GLN A 132 9.20 -25.98 6.68
C GLN A 132 10.51 -25.94 7.45
N GLN A 133 10.62 -27.02 8.23
CA GLN A 133 11.85 -27.76 8.49
C GLN A 133 12.91 -27.07 9.35
N ARG A 134 12.82 -27.41 10.64
CA ARG A 134 13.93 -27.94 11.44
C ARG A 134 15.08 -28.47 10.57
N LYS A 135 16.16 -27.69 10.45
CA LYS A 135 17.51 -28.24 10.48
C LYS A 135 18.32 -27.55 11.55
N LYS A 136 18.27 -28.21 12.71
CA LYS A 136 19.31 -28.27 13.73
C LYS A 136 20.65 -28.45 13.01
N ILE A 137 21.46 -27.41 12.92
CA ILE A 137 22.92 -27.56 12.80
C ILE A 137 23.46 -26.98 14.09
N SER A 138 23.95 -27.91 14.90
CA SER A 138 24.68 -27.71 16.13
C SER A 138 25.70 -26.59 15.98
N SER A 139 25.60 -25.59 16.86
CA SER A 139 26.73 -24.74 17.23
C SER A 139 27.79 -25.64 17.89
N GLY A 140 28.78 -26.05 17.10
CA GLY A 140 30.01 -26.65 17.59
C GLY A 140 30.88 -25.55 18.18
N LYS A 141 30.94 -25.51 19.51
CA LYS A 141 32.03 -24.82 20.23
C LYS A 141 33.32 -25.63 20.04
N SER A 142 34.39 -24.99 19.60
CA SER A 142 35.75 -25.26 20.10
C SER A 142 36.70 -24.14 19.66
N GLU A 143 37.32 -23.49 20.65
CA GLU A 143 38.54 -22.69 20.51
C GLU A 143 39.75 -23.52 21.06
N PRO A 144 41.02 -23.08 20.91
CA PRO A 144 42.18 -23.78 20.32
C PRO A 144 43.16 -24.25 21.45
N PRO A 145 44.51 -24.45 21.32
CA PRO A 145 45.46 -24.28 20.20
C PRO A 145 46.57 -25.36 20.09
N LEU A 146 47.45 -25.27 19.07
CA LEU A 146 48.93 -25.36 19.15
C LEU A 146 49.56 -25.67 17.77
N GLY A 147 50.65 -24.98 17.39
CA GLY A 147 51.68 -25.54 16.50
C GLY A 147 52.09 -24.76 15.23
N ASN A 148 52.94 -23.74 15.43
CA ASN A 148 54.06 -23.25 14.61
C ASN A 148 54.27 -23.59 13.11
N GLU A 149 54.40 -22.49 12.35
CA GLU A 149 55.42 -22.12 11.32
C GLU A 149 55.83 -23.00 10.12
N LYS A 150 55.57 -22.40 8.94
CA LYS A 150 56.47 -22.14 7.78
C LYS A 150 56.69 -23.18 6.67
N ILE A 151 56.94 -22.61 5.48
CA ILE A 151 57.42 -23.13 4.18
C ILE A 151 56.26 -23.42 3.19
N SER A 152 55.93 -22.53 2.23
CA SER A 152 56.62 -22.21 0.96
C SER A 152 56.61 -23.35 -0.06
N ALA A 153 55.75 -23.26 -1.08
CA ALA A 153 56.09 -23.48 -2.50
C ALA A 153 54.86 -23.28 -3.41
N GLU A 154 55.11 -22.55 -4.48
CA GLU A 154 54.30 -22.33 -5.68
C GLU A 154 54.06 -23.63 -6.46
N ALA A 155 52.89 -23.78 -7.10
CA ALA A 155 52.75 -24.62 -8.29
C ALA A 155 51.53 -24.20 -9.15
N VAL A 156 51.84 -23.93 -10.41
CA VAL A 156 50.99 -23.68 -11.58
C VAL A 156 50.25 -24.96 -12.03
N GLY A 157 49.05 -24.80 -12.62
CA GLY A 157 48.35 -25.84 -13.40
C GLY A 157 46.89 -25.43 -13.69
N VAL A 158 46.59 -24.74 -14.81
CA VAL A 158 46.22 -25.24 -16.15
C VAL A 158 44.78 -25.79 -16.25
N ASP A 159 44.00 -25.05 -17.06
CA ASP A 159 42.83 -25.35 -17.88
C ASP A 159 41.86 -26.49 -17.56
N ILE A 160 40.57 -26.13 -17.43
CA ILE A 160 39.47 -26.94 -17.98
C ILE A 160 38.48 -26.04 -18.75
N SER A 161 38.50 -26.26 -20.05
CA SER A 161 37.54 -25.83 -21.08
C SER A 161 36.08 -26.16 -20.71
N GLY A 162 35.19 -25.17 -20.84
CA GLY A 162 33.74 -25.34 -20.69
C GLY A 162 32.95 -24.30 -21.50
N ARG A 163 32.99 -24.47 -22.82
CA ARG A 163 32.19 -23.79 -23.86
C ARG A 163 30.69 -23.80 -23.51
N PHE A 164 29.95 -22.68 -23.63
CA PHE A 164 28.60 -22.60 -24.23
C PHE A 164 28.23 -21.15 -24.59
N MET A 165 28.03 -20.90 -25.88
CA MET A 165 27.29 -19.73 -26.41
C MET A 165 25.78 -19.98 -26.20
N THR A 166 24.93 -18.98 -26.01
CA THR A 166 24.13 -18.35 -27.07
C THR A 166 23.21 -17.31 -26.41
N SER A 167 23.21 -16.06 -26.87
CA SER A 167 22.18 -15.44 -27.73
C SER A 167 20.76 -15.35 -27.14
N GLY A 168 20.20 -14.14 -27.14
CA GLY A 168 18.76 -13.98 -27.34
C GLY A 168 18.06 -12.94 -26.46
N LYS A 169 18.15 -11.66 -26.85
CA LYS A 169 17.16 -10.63 -26.52
C LYS A 169 15.76 -11.13 -26.93
N LYS A 170 14.79 -11.15 -26.01
CA LYS A 170 13.36 -11.19 -26.39
C LYS A 170 12.58 -10.20 -25.53
N LYS A 171 12.16 -9.12 -26.18
CA LYS A 171 11.16 -8.17 -25.67
C LYS A 171 9.79 -8.87 -25.69
N ALA A 172 9.04 -8.71 -24.61
CA ALA A 172 7.65 -9.17 -24.54
C ALA A 172 6.77 -8.26 -25.42
N VAL A 173 6.05 -8.87 -26.36
CA VAL A 173 5.07 -8.22 -27.24
C VAL A 173 3.67 -8.48 -26.69
N VAL A 174 2.88 -7.42 -26.75
CA VAL A 174 1.50 -7.23 -26.29
C VAL A 174 0.54 -8.20 -26.98
N ILE A 175 -0.30 -8.89 -26.21
CA ILE A 175 -1.45 -9.64 -26.74
C ILE A 175 -2.65 -8.68 -26.81
N ARG A 176 -3.01 -8.26 -28.02
CA ARG A 176 -4.32 -7.68 -28.32
C ARG A 176 -5.32 -8.84 -28.43
N HIS A 177 -6.23 -8.97 -27.46
CA HIS A 177 -7.45 -9.73 -27.67
C HIS A 177 -8.47 -8.83 -28.35
N LEU A 178 -8.69 -9.08 -29.64
CA LEU A 178 -9.82 -8.58 -30.41
C LEU A 178 -11.00 -9.53 -30.10
N TYR A 179 -12.02 -9.03 -29.42
CA TYR A 179 -13.29 -9.76 -29.28
C TYR A 179 -14.10 -9.53 -30.54
N ASN A 180 -14.40 -10.63 -31.23
CA ASN A 180 -15.41 -10.69 -32.28
C ASN A 180 -16.80 -10.82 -31.65
N GLU A 181 -17.76 -10.41 -32.46
CA GLU A 181 -19.16 -10.10 -32.21
C GLU A 181 -20.00 -11.25 -31.66
N ASP A 182 -20.98 -10.92 -30.82
CA ASP A 182 -22.24 -11.66 -30.72
C ASP A 182 -23.41 -10.68 -30.49
N ASN A 183 -24.39 -10.80 -31.39
CA ASN A 183 -25.68 -10.13 -31.42
C ASN A 183 -26.55 -10.54 -30.22
N VAL A 184 -27.23 -9.58 -29.56
CA VAL A 184 -28.57 -9.79 -28.98
C VAL A 184 -29.40 -8.51 -29.10
N ASP A 185 -30.45 -8.65 -29.91
CA ASP A 185 -31.62 -7.81 -30.08
C ASP A 185 -32.31 -7.55 -28.72
N ILE A 186 -32.59 -6.30 -28.38
CA ILE A 186 -33.50 -5.95 -27.27
C ILE A 186 -34.51 -4.93 -27.80
N SER A 187 -35.75 -5.40 -27.83
CA SER A 187 -36.96 -4.70 -28.24
C SER A 187 -37.16 -3.37 -27.52
N GLU A 188 -37.44 -2.34 -28.30
CA GLU A 188 -37.92 -1.04 -27.85
C GLU A 188 -39.44 -1.12 -27.70
N ASP A 189 -39.91 -1.16 -26.46
CA ASP A 189 -41.30 -0.85 -26.15
C ASP A 189 -41.40 -0.30 -24.73
N THR A 190 -42.23 0.72 -24.55
CA THR A 190 -42.79 1.25 -23.28
C THR A 190 -42.34 2.67 -22.84
N LEU A 191 -43.12 3.64 -23.35
CA LEU A 191 -43.83 4.74 -22.65
C LEU A 191 -43.17 6.11 -22.32
N SER A 192 -43.68 7.10 -23.07
CA SER A 192 -44.29 8.40 -22.65
C SER A 192 -43.43 9.65 -22.44
N PRO A 193 -43.89 10.77 -23.02
CA PRO A 193 -43.95 12.07 -22.34
C PRO A 193 -45.41 12.61 -22.35
N ILE A 194 -46.00 12.90 -21.19
CA ILE A 194 -46.10 14.25 -20.59
C ILE A 194 -46.94 15.23 -21.43
N THR A 195 -48.18 15.40 -20.96
CA THR A 195 -49.06 16.59 -20.93
C THR A 195 -48.83 17.76 -21.90
N ASP A 196 -49.88 18.10 -22.67
CA ASP A 196 -50.17 19.44 -23.20
C ASP A 196 -51.71 19.58 -23.25
N VAL A 197 -52.34 20.35 -22.35
CA VAL A 197 -52.88 21.71 -22.58
C VAL A 197 -53.74 21.84 -23.85
N ASN A 198 -55.06 21.72 -23.67
CA ASN A 198 -56.08 22.75 -23.94
C ASN A 198 -57.48 22.16 -23.71
#